data_AF-R5IIC2-F1
#
_entry.id   AF-R5IIC2-F1
#
_cell.length_a   1.000
_cell.length_b   1.000
_cell.length_c   1.000
_cell.angle_alpha   90.00
_cell.angle_beta   90.00
_cell.angle_gamma   90.00
#
_symmetry.space_group_name_H-M   'P 1'
#
loop_
_entity.id
_entity.type
_entity.pdbx_description
1 polymer ?
#
loop_
_entity_poly.entity_id
_entity_poly.type
_entity_poly.pdbx_seq_one_letter_code
_entity_poly.pdbx_strand_id
1 'polypeptide(L)'
;MSKLHFLPLLLAITSICLSSCEGNNSGPSTTTTGDATFILDPEEGGSQMLALEFANSWEVTESPSWCTVSPASGEAGQVEMTVSASSANENLMEREGTFKIRLASSEEVEYWVVQRGTEGISVLRQDAYALDTGEDVTFRIEGNVPVTAESISTDAEWLTVKSVETSDSVLLGDGRTNSEYYTGEIVLSVENNTGAGQRSGVVTIDGQEVTVHQTAAFDGWDNTFYRRSTVQRFTATWCGFCPAMGEAYKEAEKALPGRFVPINMHPLSSDGSLSWDGTDHFDKLYGIYESYPVSIINGIAKVSNQYVIATTTKMMTLLAEEAVSDFPSQTNIMAFSSISEADRTVHVDAFVAMKDQKDYRITVLLLEDSIIASQLDGTGILTDSEMENYVHEHIARAALTDLDGDIISGSGERTVAHISLESAIPQSVISRKHLSIAIYVSYAGSPDKSLCDVSGITYLDTGYFIDNAVALPANGSTEYLFE
;
A
#
# COMPACT_ATOMS: atom_id res chain seq x y z
N MET A 1 22.04 60.68 -39.00
CA MET A 1 23.21 60.03 -39.60
C MET A 1 23.05 58.53 -39.40
N SER A 2 22.96 57.63 -40.38
CA SER A 2 22.71 57.68 -41.81
C SER A 2 22.04 56.35 -42.18
N LYS A 3 20.91 56.41 -42.89
CA LYS A 3 20.32 55.27 -43.61
C LYS A 3 21.28 54.86 -44.73
N LEU A 4 21.34 53.57 -45.06
CA LEU A 4 21.66 53.15 -46.43
C LEU A 4 20.92 51.85 -46.78
N HIS A 5 20.04 51.95 -47.78
CA HIS A 5 19.43 50.83 -48.50
C HIS A 5 20.42 50.30 -49.53
N PHE A 6 20.42 48.98 -49.80
CA PHE A 6 20.80 48.44 -51.11
C PHE A 6 20.13 47.07 -51.37
N LEU A 7 19.22 47.08 -52.35
CA LEU A 7 18.84 46.00 -53.28
C LEU A 7 19.54 46.39 -54.62
N PRO A 8 19.71 45.57 -55.69
CA PRO A 8 19.34 44.16 -55.97
C PRO A 8 20.48 43.31 -56.61
N LEU A 9 20.25 42.01 -56.87
CA LEU A 9 20.17 41.40 -58.22
C LEU A 9 20.33 39.87 -58.21
N LEU A 10 19.35 39.24 -58.86
CA LEU A 10 19.22 37.86 -59.33
C LEU A 10 20.51 37.22 -59.85
N LEU A 11 20.81 35.99 -59.42
CA LEU A 11 21.44 34.98 -60.27
C LEU A 11 20.77 33.62 -60.01
N ALA A 12 20.17 33.07 -61.07
CA ALA A 12 19.54 31.77 -61.09
C ALA A 12 20.59 30.65 -61.12
N ILE A 13 20.45 29.64 -60.26
CA ILE A 13 21.04 28.32 -60.47
C ILE A 13 19.91 27.31 -60.27
N THR A 14 19.45 26.77 -61.39
CA THR A 14 18.70 25.53 -61.51
C THR A 14 19.55 24.36 -61.01
N SER A 15 19.05 23.62 -60.02
CA SER A 15 19.45 22.22 -59.82
C SER A 15 18.21 21.38 -59.55
N ILE A 16 18.05 20.38 -60.39
CA ILE A 16 16.97 19.40 -60.49
C ILE A 16 17.34 18.18 -59.63
N CYS A 17 16.30 17.47 -59.14
CA CYS A 17 16.28 16.11 -58.56
C CYS A 17 16.75 15.98 -57.10
N LEU A 18 16.06 15.33 -56.16
CA LEU A 18 14.85 14.49 -56.14
C LEU A 18 14.18 14.62 -54.77
N SER A 19 12.85 14.62 -54.74
CA SER A 19 12.06 14.35 -53.53
C SER A 19 12.22 12.87 -53.16
N SER A 20 12.76 12.56 -51.98
CA SER A 20 12.56 11.25 -51.36
C SER A 20 11.42 11.39 -50.36
N CYS A 21 10.19 11.23 -50.87
CA CYS A 21 9.12 10.70 -50.03
C CYS A 21 9.40 9.20 -49.92
N GLU A 22 10.04 8.74 -48.84
CA GLU A 22 9.92 7.34 -48.46
C GLU A 22 8.52 7.15 -47.87
N GLY A 23 7.56 7.01 -48.78
CA GLY A 23 6.37 6.22 -48.47
C GLY A 23 6.87 4.79 -48.23
N ASN A 24 6.72 4.33 -46.99
CA ASN A 24 6.82 2.92 -46.67
C ASN A 24 5.66 2.18 -47.35
N ASN A 25 5.83 1.90 -48.64
CA ASN A 25 5.13 0.81 -49.31
C ASN A 25 5.81 -0.48 -48.85
N SER A 26 5.45 -0.97 -47.67
CA SER A 26 5.53 -2.39 -47.40
C SER A 26 4.53 -3.08 -48.32
N GLY A 27 5.01 -3.71 -49.39
CA GLY A 27 4.21 -4.70 -50.10
C GLY A 27 3.74 -5.79 -49.12
N PRO A 28 2.62 -6.49 -49.38
CA PRO A 28 2.11 -7.49 -48.46
C PRO A 28 3.17 -8.57 -48.28
N SER A 29 3.74 -8.65 -47.07
CA SER A 29 4.56 -9.77 -46.67
C SER A 29 3.63 -10.98 -46.58
N THR A 30 3.87 -12.01 -47.39
CA THR A 30 3.12 -13.26 -47.31
C THR A 30 3.52 -14.01 -46.06
N THR A 31 2.68 -13.94 -45.02
CA THR A 31 2.88 -14.70 -43.77
C THR A 31 2.43 -16.14 -43.98
N THR A 32 3.27 -17.10 -43.57
CA THR A 32 2.93 -18.53 -43.55
C THR A 32 1.79 -18.80 -42.58
N THR A 33 0.91 -19.74 -42.95
CA THR A 33 -0.25 -20.15 -42.15
C THR A 33 0.18 -20.56 -40.73
N GLY A 34 -0.33 -19.87 -39.71
CA GLY A 34 -0.09 -20.19 -38.28
C GLY A 34 1.05 -19.46 -37.57
N ASP A 35 1.64 -18.43 -38.17
CA ASP A 35 2.70 -17.64 -37.54
C ASP A 35 2.44 -16.12 -37.65
N ALA A 36 1.25 -15.68 -37.23
CA ALA A 36 0.89 -14.26 -37.21
C ALA A 36 0.29 -13.84 -35.85
N THR A 37 0.56 -12.59 -35.46
CA THR A 37 -0.06 -11.91 -34.33
C THR A 37 -0.79 -10.69 -34.85
N PHE A 38 -2.06 -10.52 -34.49
CA PHE A 38 -2.82 -9.31 -34.73
C PHE A 38 -2.72 -8.42 -33.48
N ILE A 39 -2.19 -7.21 -33.65
CA ILE A 39 -2.05 -6.19 -32.59
C ILE A 39 -3.12 -5.10 -32.84
N LEU A 40 -4.06 -4.98 -31.90
CA LEU A 40 -5.18 -4.04 -32.01
C LEU A 40 -4.94 -2.82 -31.12
N ASP A 41 -5.43 -1.66 -31.57
CA ASP A 41 -5.50 -0.45 -30.76
C ASP A 41 -6.48 -0.62 -29.57
N PRO A 42 -6.31 0.14 -28.48
CA PRO A 42 -7.03 -0.10 -27.22
C PRO A 42 -8.53 0.17 -27.30
N GLU A 43 -8.99 1.04 -28.18
CA GLU A 43 -10.39 1.41 -28.31
C GLU A 43 -11.29 0.31 -28.92
N GLU A 44 -12.60 0.40 -28.65
CA GLU A 44 -13.59 -0.38 -29.38
C GLU A 44 -13.53 -0.05 -30.88
N GLY A 45 -13.45 -1.09 -31.72
CA GLY A 45 -13.28 -0.96 -33.16
C GLY A 45 -11.83 -0.87 -33.63
N GLY A 46 -10.85 -0.77 -32.72
CA GLY A 46 -9.42 -0.90 -33.05
C GLY A 46 -9.16 -2.17 -33.84
N SER A 47 -8.43 -2.09 -34.95
CA SER A 47 -8.34 -3.21 -35.89
C SER A 47 -7.00 -3.32 -36.60
N GLN A 48 -6.63 -4.55 -36.96
CA GLN A 48 -5.47 -4.82 -37.81
C GLN A 48 -5.88 -5.73 -38.96
N MET A 49 -5.38 -5.39 -40.14
CA MET A 49 -5.54 -6.18 -41.36
C MET A 49 -4.21 -6.81 -41.77
N LEU A 50 -4.20 -8.13 -41.93
CA LEU A 50 -3.05 -8.89 -42.43
C LEU A 50 -3.43 -9.69 -43.67
N ALA A 51 -2.51 -9.75 -44.63
CA ALA A 51 -2.65 -10.62 -45.79
C ALA A 51 -2.17 -12.04 -45.42
N LEU A 52 -3.09 -13.01 -45.46
CA LEU A 52 -2.82 -14.42 -45.20
C LEU A 52 -3.02 -15.24 -46.48
N GLU A 53 -2.25 -16.32 -46.63
CA GLU A 53 -2.40 -17.26 -47.76
C GLU A 53 -2.86 -18.63 -47.22
N PHE A 54 -3.97 -19.14 -47.76
CA PHE A 54 -4.53 -20.44 -47.38
C PHE A 54 -4.45 -21.44 -48.54
N ALA A 55 -3.90 -22.62 -48.28
CA ALA A 55 -3.79 -23.69 -49.29
C ALA A 55 -5.14 -24.37 -49.60
N ASN A 56 -6.11 -24.28 -48.70
CA ASN A 56 -7.44 -24.89 -48.79
C ASN A 56 -8.51 -23.87 -48.37
N SER A 57 -9.78 -24.19 -48.59
CA SER A 57 -10.86 -23.43 -47.95
C SER A 57 -10.77 -23.52 -46.42
N TRP A 58 -11.24 -22.46 -45.78
CA TRP A 58 -11.01 -22.20 -44.36
C TRP A 58 -12.21 -21.53 -43.68
N GLU A 59 -12.34 -21.71 -42.37
CA GLU A 59 -13.40 -21.16 -41.53
C GLU A 59 -12.85 -20.80 -40.15
N VAL A 60 -13.22 -19.64 -39.60
CA VAL A 60 -12.94 -19.24 -38.22
C VAL A 60 -13.88 -20.00 -37.29
N THR A 61 -13.33 -20.71 -36.30
CA THR A 61 -14.09 -21.64 -35.46
C THR A 61 -14.21 -21.19 -34.01
N GLU A 62 -13.25 -20.39 -33.57
CA GLU A 62 -13.16 -19.87 -32.20
C GLU A 62 -12.47 -18.51 -32.26
N SER A 63 -12.94 -17.57 -31.44
CA SER A 63 -12.33 -16.26 -31.25
C SER A 63 -12.67 -15.73 -29.86
N PRO A 64 -11.79 -14.93 -29.23
CA PRO A 64 -12.10 -14.30 -27.95
C PRO A 64 -13.36 -13.44 -28.06
N SER A 65 -14.17 -13.39 -26.99
CA SER A 65 -15.44 -12.64 -26.99
C SER A 65 -15.27 -11.13 -27.20
N TRP A 66 -14.06 -10.62 -27.01
CA TRP A 66 -13.71 -9.22 -27.12
C TRP A 66 -13.15 -8.83 -28.51
N CYS A 67 -13.11 -9.74 -29.49
CA CYS A 67 -12.77 -9.41 -30.87
C CYS A 67 -13.65 -10.11 -31.90
N THR A 68 -13.54 -9.67 -33.16
CA THR A 68 -14.18 -10.28 -34.33
C THR A 68 -13.16 -10.48 -35.43
N VAL A 69 -13.38 -11.47 -36.29
CA VAL A 69 -12.53 -11.80 -37.43
C VAL A 69 -13.36 -11.73 -38.71
N SER A 70 -12.86 -11.03 -39.73
CA SER A 70 -13.53 -10.84 -41.01
C SER A 70 -12.55 -10.94 -42.20
N PRO A 71 -12.84 -11.73 -43.24
CA PRO A 71 -14.00 -12.60 -43.36
C PRO A 71 -13.90 -13.81 -42.41
N ALA A 72 -15.05 -14.39 -42.03
CA ALA A 72 -15.10 -15.56 -41.14
C ALA A 72 -14.89 -16.90 -41.88
N SER A 73 -14.88 -16.90 -43.21
CA SER A 73 -14.59 -18.07 -44.05
C SER A 73 -14.17 -17.64 -45.46
N GLY A 74 -13.52 -18.55 -46.19
CA GLY A 74 -13.08 -18.30 -47.56
C GLY A 74 -12.58 -19.56 -48.29
N GLU A 75 -12.32 -19.39 -49.59
CA GLU A 75 -11.68 -20.42 -50.42
C GLU A 75 -10.14 -20.32 -50.34
N ALA A 76 -9.45 -21.28 -50.96
CA ALA A 76 -7.99 -21.25 -51.07
C ALA A 76 -7.50 -19.99 -51.81
N GLY A 77 -6.35 -19.46 -51.39
CA GLY A 77 -5.70 -18.28 -51.94
C GLY A 77 -5.40 -17.20 -50.89
N GLN A 78 -5.00 -16.03 -51.39
CA GLN A 78 -4.73 -14.86 -50.56
C GLN A 78 -6.03 -14.24 -50.03
N VAL A 79 -6.04 -13.85 -48.77
CA VAL A 79 -7.13 -13.08 -48.14
C VAL A 79 -6.56 -11.95 -47.29
N GLU A 80 -7.21 -10.79 -47.33
CA GLU A 80 -7.03 -9.71 -46.37
C GLU A 80 -7.93 -9.99 -45.17
N MET A 81 -7.34 -10.53 -44.10
CA MET A 81 -8.04 -10.83 -42.86
C MET A 81 -7.94 -9.63 -41.92
N THR A 82 -9.09 -9.12 -41.49
CA THR A 82 -9.19 -8.07 -40.47
C THR A 82 -9.64 -8.67 -39.15
N VAL A 83 -8.90 -8.37 -38.09
CA VAL A 83 -9.32 -8.62 -36.71
C VAL A 83 -9.64 -7.27 -36.08
N SER A 84 -10.79 -7.16 -35.42
CA SER A 84 -11.28 -5.92 -34.80
C SER A 84 -11.71 -6.15 -33.37
N ALA A 85 -11.39 -5.23 -32.47
CA ALA A 85 -11.81 -5.24 -31.08
C ALA A 85 -13.32 -4.93 -30.98
N SER A 86 -14.06 -5.79 -30.28
CA SER A 86 -15.49 -5.63 -30.00
C SER A 86 -15.77 -4.80 -28.74
N SER A 87 -14.74 -4.55 -27.94
CA SER A 87 -14.79 -3.67 -26.77
C SER A 87 -13.43 -3.02 -26.55
N ALA A 88 -13.41 -1.90 -25.82
CA ALA A 88 -12.16 -1.29 -25.40
C ALA A 88 -11.41 -2.16 -24.36
N ASN A 89 -10.09 -1.98 -24.29
CA ASN A 89 -9.28 -2.40 -23.16
C ASN A 89 -8.91 -1.18 -22.31
N GLU A 90 -9.68 -0.95 -21.25
CA GLU A 90 -9.53 0.22 -20.36
C GLU A 90 -8.35 0.10 -19.38
N ASN A 91 -7.68 -1.07 -19.32
CA ASN A 91 -6.50 -1.26 -18.48
C ASN A 91 -5.25 -0.75 -19.21
N LEU A 92 -4.19 -0.42 -18.45
CA LEU A 92 -2.88 -0.05 -18.99
C LEU A 92 -2.15 -1.24 -19.63
N MET A 93 -2.40 -2.45 -19.12
CA MET A 93 -1.81 -3.70 -19.62
C MET A 93 -2.57 -4.23 -20.84
N GLU A 94 -1.85 -4.88 -21.75
CA GLU A 94 -2.44 -5.58 -22.87
C GLU A 94 -3.33 -6.74 -22.40
N ARG A 95 -4.30 -7.10 -23.25
CA ARG A 95 -5.01 -8.37 -23.13
C ARG A 95 -4.71 -9.25 -24.33
N GLU A 96 -4.52 -10.54 -24.06
CA GLU A 96 -4.13 -11.53 -25.05
C GLU A 96 -5.23 -12.56 -25.28
N GLY A 97 -5.26 -13.13 -26.47
CA GLY A 97 -6.14 -14.24 -26.80
C GLY A 97 -5.74 -14.89 -28.12
N THR A 98 -6.40 -15.98 -28.45
CA THR A 98 -6.18 -16.68 -29.71
C THR A 98 -7.49 -16.93 -30.43
N PHE A 99 -7.48 -16.85 -31.76
CA PHE A 99 -8.56 -17.36 -32.60
C PHE A 99 -8.07 -18.53 -33.44
N LYS A 100 -8.98 -19.42 -33.80
CA LYS A 100 -8.68 -20.65 -34.53
C LYS A 100 -9.33 -20.64 -35.90
N ILE A 101 -8.58 -21.10 -36.88
CA ILE A 101 -9.05 -21.35 -38.25
C ILE A 101 -8.97 -22.83 -38.52
N ARG A 102 -10.08 -23.42 -38.98
CA ARG A 102 -10.11 -24.79 -39.50
C ARG A 102 -9.91 -24.78 -41.00
N LEU A 103 -8.96 -25.59 -41.48
CA LEU A 103 -8.75 -25.87 -42.89
C LEU A 103 -9.60 -27.08 -43.32
N ALA A 104 -9.98 -27.15 -44.60
CA ALA A 104 -10.73 -28.30 -45.14
C ALA A 104 -10.03 -29.67 -44.96
N SER A 105 -8.71 -29.68 -44.67
CA SER A 105 -7.93 -30.86 -44.27
C SER A 105 -8.23 -31.38 -42.85
N SER A 106 -9.12 -30.73 -42.10
CA SER A 106 -9.40 -30.97 -40.66
C SER A 106 -8.26 -30.58 -39.71
N GLU A 107 -7.32 -29.77 -40.19
CA GLU A 107 -6.27 -29.13 -39.38
C GLU A 107 -6.79 -27.81 -38.82
N GLU A 108 -6.53 -27.54 -37.54
CA GLU A 108 -6.80 -26.25 -36.92
C GLU A 108 -5.49 -25.50 -36.72
N VAL A 109 -5.50 -24.23 -37.13
CA VAL A 109 -4.37 -23.31 -37.01
C VAL A 109 -4.77 -22.20 -36.06
N GLU A 110 -3.89 -21.89 -35.11
CA GLU A 110 -4.09 -20.86 -34.10
C GLU A 110 -3.36 -19.58 -34.47
N TYR A 111 -4.00 -18.44 -34.22
CA TYR A 111 -3.44 -17.10 -34.41
C TYR A 111 -3.59 -16.30 -33.12
N TRP A 112 -2.57 -15.51 -32.81
CA TRP A 112 -2.58 -14.64 -31.64
C TRP A 112 -3.26 -13.31 -31.94
N VAL A 113 -3.97 -12.79 -30.96
CA VAL A 113 -4.50 -11.43 -30.93
C VAL A 113 -4.08 -10.80 -29.63
N VAL A 114 -3.40 -9.67 -29.74
CA VAL A 114 -3.03 -8.80 -28.62
C VAL A 114 -3.80 -7.51 -28.82
N GLN A 115 -4.53 -7.05 -27.81
CA GLN A 115 -5.08 -5.71 -27.81
C GLN A 115 -4.32 -4.87 -26.79
N ARG A 116 -3.80 -3.73 -27.25
CA ARG A 116 -3.06 -2.78 -26.43
C ARG A 116 -3.89 -2.31 -25.23
N GLY A 117 -3.22 -1.91 -24.17
CA GLY A 117 -3.85 -1.19 -23.06
C GLY A 117 -4.15 0.26 -23.45
N THR A 118 -5.09 0.88 -22.74
CA THR A 118 -5.34 2.32 -22.86
C THR A 118 -4.06 3.09 -22.53
N GLU A 119 -3.68 4.05 -23.37
CA GLU A 119 -2.47 4.85 -23.16
C GLU A 119 -2.57 5.66 -21.86
N GLY A 120 -1.54 5.58 -21.03
CA GLY A 120 -1.44 6.41 -19.83
C GLY A 120 -0.36 5.97 -18.85
N ILE A 121 -0.24 6.78 -17.79
CA ILE A 121 0.54 6.49 -16.59
C ILE A 121 -0.44 6.46 -15.41
N SER A 122 -0.15 5.67 -14.40
CA SER A 122 -0.81 5.68 -13.09
C SER A 122 0.25 5.84 -12.02
N VAL A 123 0.05 6.82 -11.12
CA VAL A 123 0.90 6.96 -9.93
C VAL A 123 0.28 6.17 -8.79
N LEU A 124 1.04 5.23 -8.22
CA LEU A 124 0.53 4.30 -7.20
C LEU A 124 0.40 4.94 -5.81
N ARG A 125 1.02 6.11 -5.61
CA ARG A 125 1.01 6.86 -4.34
C ARG A 125 0.92 8.36 -4.57
N GLN A 126 -0.08 9.01 -3.95
CA GLN A 126 -0.34 10.45 -4.11
C GLN A 126 0.38 11.34 -3.08
N ASP A 127 0.99 10.76 -2.05
CA ASP A 127 1.72 11.49 -1.03
C ASP A 127 3.11 10.88 -0.84
N ALA A 128 4.11 11.67 -0.52
CA ALA A 128 5.36 11.19 0.07
C ALA A 128 5.79 12.10 1.21
N TYR A 129 6.60 11.57 2.11
CA TYR A 129 7.03 12.30 3.29
C TYR A 129 8.55 12.31 3.40
N ALA A 130 9.10 13.41 3.91
CA ALA A 130 10.53 13.59 4.10
C ALA A 130 10.84 14.31 5.42
N LEU A 131 11.99 14.02 6.01
CA LEU A 131 12.54 14.77 7.13
C LEU A 131 12.98 16.17 6.75
N ASP A 132 13.03 17.06 7.73
CA ASP A 132 13.56 18.41 7.62
C ASP A 132 15.03 18.43 7.16
N THR A 133 15.79 17.37 7.45
CA THR A 133 17.18 17.23 7.01
C THR A 133 17.33 16.96 5.51
N GLY A 134 16.22 16.72 4.80
CA GLY A 134 16.21 16.30 3.41
C GLY A 134 16.54 14.82 3.25
N GLU A 135 15.91 14.19 2.26
CA GLU A 135 16.16 12.81 1.84
C GLU A 135 15.66 12.60 0.41
N ASP A 136 15.96 11.44 -0.19
CA ASP A 136 15.31 11.08 -1.44
C ASP A 136 13.94 10.45 -1.13
N VAL A 137 12.91 10.81 -1.89
CA VAL A 137 11.59 10.17 -1.85
C VAL A 137 11.31 9.45 -3.17
N THR A 138 10.67 8.29 -3.08
CA THR A 138 10.39 7.43 -4.24
C THR A 138 8.89 7.29 -4.48
N PHE A 139 8.48 7.42 -5.75
CA PHE A 139 7.13 7.12 -6.22
C PHE A 139 7.15 5.94 -7.16
N ARG A 140 6.22 5.00 -6.95
CA ARG A 140 5.99 3.91 -7.89
C ARG A 140 4.95 4.35 -8.91
N ILE A 141 5.19 3.99 -10.16
CA ILE A 141 4.30 4.23 -11.29
C ILE A 141 4.10 2.94 -12.06
N GLU A 142 3.01 2.90 -12.82
CA GLU A 142 2.82 1.95 -13.90
C GLU A 142 2.32 2.70 -15.13
N GLY A 143 2.54 2.16 -16.32
CA GLY A 143 2.12 2.83 -17.54
C GLY A 143 2.50 2.06 -18.78
N ASN A 144 2.14 2.62 -19.92
CA ASN A 144 2.50 2.12 -21.25
C ASN A 144 2.96 3.23 -22.21
N VAL A 145 3.02 4.47 -21.72
CA VAL A 145 3.61 5.62 -22.43
C VAL A 145 4.94 6.03 -21.80
N PRO A 146 5.94 6.48 -22.58
CA PRO A 146 7.23 6.87 -22.04
C PRO A 146 7.13 8.00 -21.01
N VAL A 147 7.82 7.84 -19.88
CA VAL A 147 8.01 8.88 -18.86
C VAL A 147 9.47 9.33 -18.84
N THR A 148 9.71 10.63 -18.80
CA THR A 148 11.06 11.19 -18.69
C THR A 148 11.11 12.25 -17.60
N ALA A 149 12.32 12.65 -17.18
CA ALA A 149 12.46 13.71 -16.18
C ALA A 149 11.84 15.04 -16.67
N GLU A 150 11.84 15.30 -17.98
CA GLU A 150 11.27 16.51 -18.58
C GLU A 150 9.73 16.49 -18.63
N SER A 151 9.09 15.31 -18.57
CA SER A 151 7.63 15.22 -18.48
C SER A 151 7.10 15.40 -17.06
N ILE A 152 7.99 15.52 -16.07
CA ILE A 152 7.66 15.72 -14.66
C ILE A 152 7.90 17.20 -14.32
N SER A 153 6.95 17.81 -13.65
CA SER A 153 7.08 19.20 -13.18
C SER A 153 6.78 19.29 -11.69
N THR A 154 7.31 20.33 -11.04
CA THR A 154 7.01 20.61 -9.64
C THR A 154 6.79 22.11 -9.43
N ASP A 155 5.92 22.46 -8.48
CA ASP A 155 5.71 23.83 -8.02
C ASP A 155 6.71 24.27 -6.93
N ALA A 156 7.55 23.34 -6.46
CA ALA A 156 8.45 23.52 -5.34
C ALA A 156 9.91 23.48 -5.79
N GLU A 157 10.61 24.61 -5.64
CA GLU A 157 12.03 24.74 -6.02
C GLU A 157 12.98 23.83 -5.21
N TRP A 158 12.54 23.31 -4.06
CA TRP A 158 13.29 22.43 -3.17
C TRP A 158 13.13 20.93 -3.50
N LEU A 159 12.39 20.62 -4.57
CA LEU A 159 12.25 19.27 -5.14
C LEU A 159 12.99 19.19 -6.48
N THR A 160 13.73 18.11 -6.70
CA THR A 160 14.40 17.86 -7.98
C THR A 160 14.23 16.40 -8.40
N VAL A 161 13.82 16.15 -9.65
CA VAL A 161 13.80 14.80 -10.22
C VAL A 161 15.22 14.28 -10.33
N LYS A 162 15.52 13.23 -9.56
CA LYS A 162 16.85 12.61 -9.51
C LYS A 162 16.99 11.51 -10.56
N SER A 163 16.00 10.63 -10.64
CA SER A 163 15.96 9.55 -11.64
C SER A 163 14.52 9.13 -11.94
N VAL A 164 14.36 8.55 -13.13
CA VAL A 164 13.15 7.88 -13.59
C VAL A 164 13.61 6.54 -14.15
N GLU A 165 13.19 5.45 -13.53
CA GLU A 165 13.56 4.09 -13.90
C GLU A 165 12.31 3.29 -14.22
N THR A 166 12.32 2.52 -15.31
CA THR A 166 11.20 1.66 -15.72
C THR A 166 11.68 0.24 -15.90
N SER A 167 10.82 -0.73 -15.62
CA SER A 167 11.09 -2.14 -15.81
C SER A 167 11.38 -2.47 -17.27
N ASP A 168 12.20 -3.49 -17.49
CA ASP A 168 12.38 -4.06 -18.82
C ASP A 168 11.04 -4.61 -19.35
N SER A 169 10.86 -4.51 -20.67
CA SER A 169 9.68 -5.08 -21.34
C SER A 169 9.67 -6.61 -21.22
N VAL A 170 8.48 -7.18 -21.07
CA VAL A 170 8.24 -8.62 -20.97
C VAL A 170 7.69 -9.15 -22.30
N LEU A 171 8.17 -10.33 -22.73
CA LEU A 171 7.64 -11.02 -23.90
C LEU A 171 6.25 -11.60 -23.59
N LEU A 172 5.27 -11.28 -24.43
CA LEU A 172 3.89 -11.76 -24.33
C LEU A 172 3.77 -13.25 -24.70
N GLY A 173 2.59 -13.82 -24.47
CA GLY A 173 2.29 -15.24 -24.68
C GLY A 173 2.49 -15.73 -26.12
N ASP A 174 2.45 -14.84 -27.10
CA ASP A 174 2.73 -15.12 -28.51
C ASP A 174 4.22 -15.37 -28.83
N GLY A 175 5.10 -15.15 -27.85
CA GLY A 175 6.54 -15.39 -27.94
C GLY A 175 7.30 -14.45 -28.88
N ARG A 176 6.69 -13.33 -29.30
CA ARG A 176 7.32 -12.37 -30.24
C ARG A 176 6.97 -10.91 -29.96
N THR A 177 5.83 -10.63 -29.35
CA THR A 177 5.40 -9.27 -29.01
C THR A 177 5.91 -8.91 -27.64
N ASN A 178 6.56 -7.74 -27.55
CA ASN A 178 7.02 -7.17 -26.29
C ASN A 178 5.89 -6.30 -25.72
N SER A 179 5.62 -6.44 -24.42
CA SER A 179 4.66 -5.59 -23.72
C SER A 179 5.14 -4.15 -23.67
N GLU A 180 4.23 -3.22 -23.93
CA GLU A 180 4.37 -1.78 -23.74
C GLU A 180 4.15 -1.41 -22.28
N TYR A 181 3.44 -2.24 -21.50
CA TYR A 181 3.26 -2.04 -20.06
C TYR A 181 4.59 -2.15 -19.31
N TYR A 182 4.80 -1.21 -18.39
CA TYR A 182 5.91 -1.18 -17.47
C TYR A 182 5.45 -0.81 -16.06
N THR A 183 6.27 -1.20 -15.09
CA THR A 183 6.30 -0.61 -13.75
C THR A 183 7.53 0.28 -13.64
N GLY A 184 7.52 1.29 -12.79
CA GLY A 184 8.65 2.20 -12.67
C GLY A 184 8.74 2.89 -11.32
N GLU A 185 9.88 3.52 -11.10
CA GLU A 185 10.17 4.32 -9.93
C GLU A 185 10.67 5.71 -10.35
N ILE A 186 10.11 6.74 -9.73
CA ILE A 186 10.58 8.12 -9.83
C ILE A 186 11.19 8.47 -8.48
N VAL A 187 12.47 8.86 -8.49
CA VAL A 187 13.16 9.33 -7.28
C VAL A 187 13.28 10.85 -7.35
N LEU A 188 12.80 11.52 -6.30
CA LEU A 188 13.01 12.95 -6.11
C LEU A 188 14.01 13.18 -4.98
N SER A 189 14.96 14.08 -5.19
CA SER A 189 15.78 14.62 -4.11
C SER A 189 15.04 15.77 -3.43
N VAL A 190 14.95 15.71 -2.11
CA VAL A 190 14.33 16.73 -1.26
C VAL A 190 15.42 17.51 -0.52
N GLU A 191 15.49 18.83 -0.75
CA GLU A 191 16.41 19.69 0.00
C GLU A 191 15.99 19.88 1.45
N ASN A 192 16.92 20.27 2.32
CA ASN A 192 16.64 20.55 3.73
C ASN A 192 15.56 21.63 3.90
N ASN A 193 14.66 21.43 4.87
CA ASN A 193 13.74 22.44 5.34
C ASN A 193 14.34 23.21 6.52
N THR A 194 14.89 24.40 6.25
CA THR A 194 15.39 25.29 7.30
C THR A 194 14.31 26.23 7.87
N GLY A 195 13.06 26.07 7.43
CA GLY A 195 11.91 26.84 7.91
C GLY A 195 11.43 26.36 9.27
N ALA A 196 10.68 27.21 9.97
CA ALA A 196 10.11 26.89 11.29
C ALA A 196 8.84 26.01 11.23
N GLY A 197 8.37 25.66 10.03
CA GLY A 197 7.12 24.93 9.83
C GLY A 197 7.25 23.87 8.75
N GLN A 198 6.34 22.90 8.79
CA GLN A 198 6.19 21.91 7.72
C GLN A 198 5.92 22.63 6.39
N ARG A 199 6.33 22.01 5.29
CA ARG A 199 6.08 22.52 3.94
C ARG A 199 5.65 21.38 3.03
N SER A 200 4.91 21.69 1.97
CA SER A 200 4.51 20.73 0.96
C SER A 200 4.73 21.29 -0.44
N GLY A 201 4.99 20.40 -1.39
CA GLY A 201 5.20 20.72 -2.79
C GLY A 201 4.48 19.70 -3.66
N VAL A 202 3.91 20.16 -4.77
CA VAL A 202 3.19 19.33 -5.72
C VAL A 202 4.13 18.96 -6.87
N VAL A 203 4.05 17.71 -7.27
CA VAL A 203 4.76 17.11 -8.41
C VAL A 203 3.70 16.60 -9.37
N THR A 204 3.76 17.04 -10.62
CA THR A 204 2.82 16.63 -11.65
C THR A 204 3.48 15.64 -12.61
N ILE A 205 2.86 14.47 -12.75
CA ILE A 205 3.28 13.36 -13.63
C ILE A 205 2.10 13.02 -14.52
N ASP A 206 2.21 13.28 -15.83
CA ASP A 206 1.12 13.03 -16.81
C ASP A 206 -0.25 13.60 -16.36
N GLY A 207 -0.24 14.82 -15.80
CA GLY A 207 -1.44 15.48 -15.29
C GLY A 207 -1.96 14.97 -13.94
N GLN A 208 -1.38 13.90 -13.39
CA GLN A 208 -1.65 13.47 -12.01
C GLN A 208 -0.78 14.24 -11.02
N GLU A 209 -1.34 14.58 -9.87
CA GLU A 209 -0.66 15.33 -8.82
C GLU A 209 -0.25 14.40 -7.67
N VAL A 210 0.96 14.62 -7.19
CA VAL A 210 1.57 13.96 -6.05
C VAL A 210 2.08 15.02 -5.10
N THR A 211 1.78 14.91 -3.82
CA THR A 211 2.22 15.88 -2.81
C THR A 211 3.38 15.32 -2.00
N VAL A 212 4.52 16.01 -2.03
CA VAL A 212 5.63 15.75 -1.09
C VAL A 212 5.42 16.64 0.12
N HIS A 213 5.29 16.05 1.31
CA HIS A 213 5.27 16.72 2.59
C HIS A 213 6.65 16.62 3.24
N GLN A 214 7.13 17.71 3.82
CA GLN A 214 8.39 17.73 4.53
C GLN A 214 8.22 18.30 5.92
N THR A 215 8.78 17.61 6.92
CA THR A 215 8.70 18.03 8.31
C THR A 215 9.53 19.31 8.56
N ALA A 216 9.24 19.97 9.69
CA ALA A 216 10.14 20.97 10.27
C ALA A 216 11.10 20.28 11.24
N ALA A 217 12.21 20.95 11.57
CA ALA A 217 13.09 20.51 12.63
C ALA A 217 12.31 20.32 13.93
N PHE A 218 12.44 19.15 14.56
CA PHE A 218 11.76 18.87 15.81
C PHE A 218 12.33 19.71 16.95
N ASP A 219 11.48 20.48 17.62
CA ASP A 219 11.84 21.42 18.70
C ASP A 219 11.32 20.98 20.09
N GLY A 220 10.57 19.87 20.16
CA GLY A 220 9.93 19.37 21.37
C GLY A 220 10.83 18.67 22.38
N TRP A 221 12.16 18.73 22.23
CA TRP A 221 13.11 17.93 23.02
C TRP A 221 13.03 18.13 24.53
N ASP A 222 12.75 19.36 24.96
CA ASP A 222 12.72 19.73 26.38
C ASP A 222 11.33 19.56 27.01
N ASN A 223 10.30 19.24 26.21
CA ASN A 223 8.95 18.95 26.69
C ASN A 223 8.82 17.50 27.16
N THR A 224 7.97 17.21 28.14
CA THR A 224 7.61 15.82 28.47
C THR A 224 6.76 15.25 27.35
N PHE A 225 7.13 14.09 26.82
CA PHE A 225 6.38 13.44 25.75
C PHE A 225 5.11 12.82 26.29
N TYR A 226 4.01 12.99 25.57
CA TYR A 226 2.73 12.42 25.96
C TYR A 226 2.80 10.89 25.90
N ARG A 227 2.62 10.24 27.05
CA ARG A 227 2.69 8.78 27.16
C ARG A 227 1.32 8.15 26.92
N ARG A 228 1.25 7.26 25.93
CA ARG A 228 0.12 6.33 25.74
C ARG A 228 0.53 4.91 26.07
N SER A 229 -0.42 4.13 26.55
CA SER A 229 -0.23 2.72 26.85
C SER A 229 -0.88 1.83 25.79
N THR A 230 -0.16 0.81 25.32
CA THR A 230 -0.78 -0.23 24.50
C THR A 230 -1.65 -1.12 25.37
N VAL A 231 -2.77 -1.61 24.82
CA VAL A 231 -3.61 -2.64 25.43
C VAL A 231 -3.73 -3.77 24.42
N GLN A 232 -2.82 -4.74 24.52
CA GLN A 232 -2.85 -5.95 23.69
C GLN A 232 -3.79 -6.95 24.35
N ARG A 233 -5.05 -6.98 23.93
CA ARG A 233 -6.07 -7.87 24.48
C ARG A 233 -6.15 -9.14 23.65
N PHE A 234 -5.90 -10.26 24.30
CA PHE A 234 -6.07 -11.60 23.77
C PHE A 234 -7.46 -12.11 24.10
N THR A 235 -8.19 -12.49 23.06
CA THR A 235 -9.63 -12.75 23.12
C THR A 235 -10.02 -13.83 22.10
N ALA A 236 -11.26 -14.31 22.16
CA ALA A 236 -11.76 -15.31 21.21
C ALA A 236 -13.30 -15.29 21.13
N THR A 237 -13.85 -15.70 19.99
CA THR A 237 -15.31 -15.78 19.78
C THR A 237 -15.98 -16.80 20.71
N TRP A 238 -15.28 -17.88 21.07
CA TRP A 238 -15.78 -18.92 21.96
C TRP A 238 -15.63 -18.59 23.46
N CYS A 239 -15.01 -17.45 23.80
CA CYS A 239 -14.68 -17.10 25.18
C CYS A 239 -15.81 -16.28 25.83
N GLY A 240 -16.58 -16.92 26.72
CA GLY A 240 -17.72 -16.29 27.39
C GLY A 240 -17.40 -15.12 28.33
N PHE A 241 -16.14 -14.96 28.74
CA PHE A 241 -15.74 -13.85 29.62
C PHE A 241 -15.10 -12.67 28.87
N CYS A 242 -14.81 -12.85 27.59
CA CYS A 242 -14.16 -11.86 26.75
C CYS A 242 -14.98 -10.56 26.58
N PRO A 243 -16.33 -10.61 26.47
CA PRO A 243 -17.15 -9.40 26.47
C PRO A 243 -16.94 -8.51 27.69
N ALA A 244 -16.87 -9.09 28.91
CA ALA A 244 -16.71 -8.33 30.14
C ALA A 244 -15.37 -7.58 30.23
N MET A 245 -14.27 -8.19 29.75
CA MET A 245 -12.99 -7.47 29.66
C MET A 245 -13.03 -6.39 28.57
N GLY A 246 -13.79 -6.60 27.49
CA GLY A 246 -14.04 -5.57 26.48
C GLY A 246 -14.75 -4.34 27.04
N GLU A 247 -15.78 -4.56 27.87
CA GLU A 247 -16.47 -3.47 28.55
C GLU A 247 -15.56 -2.73 29.55
N ALA A 248 -14.74 -3.46 30.31
CA ALA A 248 -13.77 -2.87 31.23
C ALA A 248 -12.77 -1.95 30.51
N TYR A 249 -12.33 -2.35 29.31
CA TYR A 249 -11.50 -1.50 28.47
C TYR A 249 -12.24 -0.22 28.03
N LYS A 250 -13.49 -0.34 27.55
CA LYS A 250 -14.30 0.81 27.13
C LYS A 250 -14.48 1.82 28.27
N GLU A 251 -14.70 1.33 29.49
CA GLU A 251 -14.76 2.18 30.67
C GLU A 251 -13.40 2.84 31.00
N ALA A 252 -12.29 2.12 30.84
CA ALA A 252 -10.95 2.64 31.11
C ALA A 252 -10.57 3.73 30.11
N GLU A 253 -10.84 3.53 28.82
CA GLU A 253 -10.64 4.53 27.78
C GLU A 253 -11.48 5.78 28.01
N LYS A 254 -12.73 5.63 28.47
CA LYS A 254 -13.57 6.75 28.87
C LYS A 254 -13.02 7.50 30.09
N ALA A 255 -12.41 6.79 31.04
CA ALA A 255 -11.81 7.39 32.23
C ALA A 255 -10.51 8.15 31.91
N LEU A 256 -9.73 7.68 30.94
CA LEU A 256 -8.49 8.31 30.48
C LEU A 256 -8.47 8.47 28.94
N PRO A 257 -9.26 9.42 28.39
CA PRO A 257 -9.34 9.60 26.94
C PRO A 257 -7.97 9.89 26.32
N GLY A 258 -7.64 9.17 25.25
CA GLY A 258 -6.39 9.35 24.51
C GLY A 258 -5.16 8.68 25.12
N ARG A 259 -5.28 8.00 26.27
CA ARG A 259 -4.16 7.31 26.95
C ARG A 259 -3.95 5.86 26.50
N PHE A 260 -4.88 5.28 25.77
CA PHE A 260 -4.81 3.88 25.35
C PHE A 260 -4.69 3.72 23.85
N VAL A 261 -3.94 2.71 23.42
CA VAL A 261 -3.86 2.20 22.04
C VAL A 261 -4.33 0.74 22.07
N PRO A 262 -5.62 0.48 21.77
CA PRO A 262 -6.19 -0.85 21.82
C PRO A 262 -5.76 -1.72 20.64
N ILE A 263 -5.48 -2.99 20.92
CA ILE A 263 -5.16 -4.01 19.92
C ILE A 263 -5.83 -5.31 20.35
N ASN A 264 -6.79 -5.80 19.58
CA ASN A 264 -7.52 -7.04 19.86
C ASN A 264 -6.98 -8.18 18.99
N MET A 265 -6.44 -9.21 19.64
CA MET A 265 -5.80 -10.36 19.00
C MET A 265 -6.66 -11.60 19.19
N HIS A 266 -7.09 -12.20 18.08
CA HIS A 266 -7.91 -13.41 18.06
C HIS A 266 -7.09 -14.60 17.53
N PRO A 267 -7.11 -15.76 18.21
CA PRO A 267 -6.42 -16.95 17.74
C PRO A 267 -7.05 -17.50 16.46
N LEU A 268 -6.34 -18.40 15.78
CA LEU A 268 -6.87 -19.15 14.64
C LEU A 268 -8.11 -19.99 14.96
N SER A 269 -8.38 -20.26 16.24
CA SER A 269 -9.59 -20.94 16.72
C SER A 269 -10.83 -20.03 16.76
N SER A 270 -10.72 -18.75 16.42
CA SER A 270 -11.85 -17.82 16.34
C SER A 270 -12.50 -17.78 14.96
N ASP A 271 -13.82 -17.66 14.95
CA ASP A 271 -14.64 -17.58 13.74
C ASP A 271 -14.81 -16.13 13.24
N GLY A 272 -15.58 -15.94 12.16
CA GLY A 272 -16.03 -14.61 11.71
C GLY A 272 -14.95 -13.75 11.04
N SER A 273 -13.90 -14.38 10.48
CA SER A 273 -12.76 -13.68 9.86
C SER A 273 -11.97 -12.78 10.82
N LEU A 274 -12.10 -13.01 12.13
CA LEU A 274 -11.43 -12.24 13.18
C LEU A 274 -9.99 -12.70 13.44
N SER A 275 -9.69 -13.96 13.12
CA SER A 275 -8.42 -14.58 13.47
C SER A 275 -7.23 -13.98 12.72
N TRP A 276 -6.10 -13.94 13.41
CA TRP A 276 -4.81 -13.52 12.85
C TRP A 276 -3.70 -14.40 13.40
N ASP A 277 -2.84 -14.92 12.52
CA ASP A 277 -1.76 -15.84 12.84
C ASP A 277 -0.68 -15.22 13.74
N GLY A 278 -0.44 -13.91 13.61
CA GLY A 278 0.45 -13.16 14.50
C GLY A 278 0.04 -13.20 15.98
N THR A 279 -1.21 -13.55 16.29
CA THR A 279 -1.67 -13.74 17.68
C THR A 279 -0.87 -14.82 18.40
N ASP A 280 -0.50 -15.91 17.72
CA ASP A 280 0.23 -17.04 18.31
C ASP A 280 1.64 -16.64 18.75
N HIS A 281 2.29 -15.74 18.01
CA HIS A 281 3.59 -15.19 18.39
C HIS A 281 3.49 -14.45 19.73
N PHE A 282 2.58 -13.49 19.85
CA PHE A 282 2.44 -12.72 21.09
C PHE A 282 1.89 -13.55 22.25
N ASP A 283 1.00 -14.51 21.99
CA ASP A 283 0.52 -15.45 23.02
C ASP A 283 1.70 -16.20 23.65
N LYS A 284 2.62 -16.73 22.82
CA LYS A 284 3.84 -17.40 23.28
C LYS A 284 4.81 -16.47 23.99
N LEU A 285 5.02 -15.26 23.47
CA LEU A 285 5.89 -14.26 24.08
C LEU A 285 5.47 -13.97 25.53
N TYR A 286 4.16 -13.88 25.78
CA TYR A 286 3.60 -13.54 27.09
C TYR A 286 3.15 -14.76 27.93
N GLY A 287 3.36 -15.98 27.42
CA GLY A 287 2.97 -17.22 28.09
C GLY A 287 1.49 -17.27 28.45
N ILE A 288 0.60 -16.98 27.49
CA ILE A 288 -0.85 -16.94 27.70
C ILE A 288 -1.48 -18.31 27.43
N TYR A 289 -1.08 -18.98 26.35
CA TYR A 289 -1.50 -20.30 25.91
C TYR A 289 -3.03 -20.44 25.84
N GLU A 290 -3.70 -19.53 25.11
CA GLU A 290 -5.16 -19.45 24.91
C GLU A 290 -6.00 -19.37 26.22
N SER A 291 -5.40 -18.95 27.33
CA SER A 291 -6.11 -18.73 28.61
C SER A 291 -6.82 -17.38 28.63
N TYR A 292 -7.86 -17.23 27.81
CA TYR A 292 -8.52 -15.94 27.54
C TYR A 292 -9.72 -15.60 28.46
N PRO A 293 -10.03 -14.30 28.66
CA PRO A 293 -9.30 -13.14 28.14
C PRO A 293 -8.13 -12.72 29.03
N VAL A 294 -7.09 -12.20 28.39
CA VAL A 294 -5.92 -11.58 29.04
C VAL A 294 -5.59 -10.29 28.30
N SER A 295 -5.22 -9.23 29.02
CA SER A 295 -4.61 -8.04 28.41
C SER A 295 -3.16 -7.90 28.85
N ILE A 296 -2.30 -7.54 27.91
CA ILE A 296 -0.93 -7.13 28.18
C ILE A 296 -0.83 -5.62 27.95
N ILE A 297 -0.46 -4.89 29.00
CA ILE A 297 -0.27 -3.45 28.96
C ILE A 297 1.23 -3.13 28.91
N ASN A 298 1.63 -2.33 27.92
CA ASN A 298 3.00 -1.87 27.69
C ASN A 298 4.06 -2.99 27.55
N GLY A 299 3.63 -4.20 27.18
CA GLY A 299 4.48 -5.38 27.05
C GLY A 299 4.92 -6.01 28.39
N ILE A 300 4.53 -5.42 29.52
CA ILE A 300 5.04 -5.82 30.84
C ILE A 300 3.97 -6.19 31.84
N ALA A 301 2.74 -5.68 31.74
CA ALA A 301 1.73 -5.85 32.77
C ALA A 301 0.63 -6.80 32.28
N LYS A 302 0.57 -8.01 32.85
CA LYS A 302 -0.46 -9.00 32.55
C LYS A 302 -1.68 -8.78 33.44
N VAL A 303 -2.78 -8.38 32.81
CA VAL A 303 -4.10 -8.20 33.41
C VAL A 303 -4.95 -9.42 33.08
N SER A 304 -5.11 -10.32 34.04
CA SER A 304 -6.07 -11.42 33.96
C SER A 304 -7.47 -10.93 34.27
N ASN A 305 -8.49 -11.53 33.66
CA ASN A 305 -9.88 -11.23 33.98
C ASN A 305 -10.17 -11.42 35.48
N GLN A 306 -10.69 -10.38 36.13
CA GLN A 306 -11.08 -10.41 37.54
C GLN A 306 -12.56 -10.79 37.76
N TYR A 307 -13.29 -11.17 36.71
CA TYR A 307 -14.74 -11.44 36.71
C TYR A 307 -15.61 -10.25 37.14
N VAL A 308 -15.01 -9.08 37.34
CA VAL A 308 -15.65 -7.84 37.74
C VAL A 308 -15.12 -6.72 36.86
N ILE A 309 -16.01 -6.12 36.08
CA ILE A 309 -15.71 -5.05 35.11
C ILE A 309 -14.97 -3.90 35.82
N ALA A 310 -15.58 -3.31 36.85
CA ALA A 310 -15.01 -2.17 37.58
C ALA A 310 -13.60 -2.43 38.17
N THR A 311 -13.31 -3.64 38.64
CA THR A 311 -11.98 -3.99 39.14
C THR A 311 -10.96 -4.03 38.01
N THR A 312 -11.34 -4.62 36.88
CA THR A 312 -10.50 -4.71 35.68
C THR A 312 -10.27 -3.32 35.09
N THR A 313 -11.32 -2.49 34.99
CA THR A 313 -11.26 -1.08 34.58
C THR A 313 -10.23 -0.33 35.43
N LYS A 314 -10.35 -0.42 36.77
CA LYS A 314 -9.44 0.24 37.70
C LYS A 314 -7.98 -0.19 37.51
N MET A 315 -7.74 -1.49 37.32
CA MET A 315 -6.39 -2.01 37.07
C MET A 315 -5.79 -1.43 35.78
N MET A 316 -6.55 -1.37 34.69
CA MET A 316 -6.09 -0.81 33.42
C MET A 316 -5.80 0.70 33.53
N THR A 317 -6.67 1.45 34.21
CA THR A 317 -6.47 2.89 34.49
C THR A 317 -5.20 3.12 35.31
N LEU A 318 -5.00 2.38 36.41
CA LEU A 318 -3.82 2.53 37.26
C LEU A 318 -2.52 2.20 36.51
N LEU A 319 -2.53 1.20 35.62
CA LEU A 319 -1.36 0.86 34.80
C LEU A 319 -1.02 1.94 33.77
N ALA A 320 -2.02 2.62 33.21
CA ALA A 320 -1.77 3.77 32.33
C ALA A 320 -1.23 4.98 33.11
N GLU A 321 -1.73 5.21 34.33
CA GLU A 321 -1.22 6.26 35.22
C GLU A 321 0.23 5.97 35.67
N GLU A 322 0.52 4.74 36.10
CA GLU A 322 1.88 4.26 36.43
C GLU A 322 2.85 4.46 35.25
N ALA A 323 2.41 4.14 34.03
CA ALA A 323 3.22 4.35 32.85
C ALA A 323 3.56 5.84 32.61
N VAL A 324 2.66 6.77 32.96
CA VAL A 324 2.92 8.21 32.84
C VAL A 324 3.86 8.69 33.95
N SER A 325 3.66 8.26 35.20
CA SER A 325 4.43 8.73 36.35
C SER A 325 5.81 8.11 36.46
N ASP A 326 5.89 6.79 36.34
CA ASP A 326 7.07 6.01 36.73
C ASP A 326 7.87 5.51 35.53
N PHE A 327 7.24 5.45 34.35
CA PHE A 327 7.87 5.06 33.09
C PHE A 327 7.66 6.09 31.96
N PRO A 328 8.00 7.37 32.17
CA PRO A 328 7.76 8.43 31.20
C PRO A 328 8.46 8.13 29.88
N SER A 329 7.73 8.35 28.78
CA SER A 329 8.20 8.02 27.45
C SER A 329 9.46 8.80 27.07
N GLN A 330 10.39 8.10 26.41
CA GLN A 330 11.55 8.71 25.76
C GLN A 330 11.36 8.82 24.24
N THR A 331 10.23 8.36 23.71
CA THR A 331 9.88 8.38 22.30
C THR A 331 8.57 9.12 22.00
N ASN A 332 8.52 9.82 20.88
CA ASN A 332 7.29 10.48 20.40
C ASN A 332 7.07 10.09 18.94
N ILE A 333 5.82 9.96 18.52
CA ILE A 333 5.48 9.39 17.23
C ILE A 333 4.48 10.31 16.54
N MET A 334 4.90 10.87 15.40
CA MET A 334 4.03 11.49 14.41
C MET A 334 3.95 10.50 13.24
N ALA A 335 2.79 10.31 12.65
CA ALA A 335 2.64 9.33 11.58
C ALA A 335 1.55 9.70 10.59
N PHE A 336 1.68 9.21 9.37
CA PHE A 336 0.74 9.35 8.28
C PHE A 336 0.47 7.97 7.69
N SER A 337 -0.73 7.76 7.17
CA SER A 337 -1.07 6.55 6.43
C SER A 337 -1.93 6.83 5.22
N SER A 338 -1.82 5.99 4.20
CA SER A 338 -2.68 6.01 3.02
C SER A 338 -2.94 4.59 2.52
N ILE A 339 -4.05 4.42 1.79
CA ILE A 339 -4.43 3.16 1.15
C ILE A 339 -4.44 3.35 -0.36
N SER A 340 -3.73 2.49 -1.09
CA SER A 340 -3.92 2.32 -2.53
C SER A 340 -5.09 1.35 -2.76
N GLU A 341 -6.21 1.87 -3.27
CA GLU A 341 -7.35 1.03 -3.61
C GLU A 341 -7.06 0.11 -4.81
N ALA A 342 -6.20 0.57 -5.73
CA ALA A 342 -5.77 -0.13 -6.93
C ALA A 342 -4.88 -1.34 -6.56
N ASP A 343 -3.85 -1.11 -5.74
CA ASP A 343 -2.86 -2.13 -5.39
C ASP A 343 -3.26 -2.95 -4.16
N ARG A 344 -4.34 -2.55 -3.47
CA ARG A 344 -4.71 -3.11 -2.16
C ARG A 344 -3.54 -3.07 -1.19
N THR A 345 -2.83 -1.95 -1.14
CA THR A 345 -1.72 -1.73 -0.20
C THR A 345 -2.06 -0.65 0.81
N VAL A 346 -1.38 -0.72 1.95
CA VAL A 346 -1.33 0.34 2.96
C VAL A 346 0.09 0.85 3.06
N HIS A 347 0.23 2.17 3.09
CA HIS A 347 1.48 2.88 3.30
C HIS A 347 1.44 3.58 4.66
N VAL A 348 2.57 3.58 5.37
CA VAL A 348 2.73 4.26 6.66
C VAL A 348 4.07 4.96 6.69
N ASP A 349 4.06 6.26 6.98
CA ASP A 349 5.25 7.07 7.23
C ASP A 349 5.24 7.47 8.70
N ALA A 350 6.17 6.92 9.49
CA ALA A 350 6.29 7.18 10.91
C ALA A 350 7.57 7.98 11.21
N PHE A 351 7.40 9.10 11.91
CA PHE A 351 8.46 9.98 12.38
C PHE A 351 8.62 9.79 13.89
N VAL A 352 9.67 9.09 14.29
CA VAL A 352 9.91 8.73 15.70
C VAL A 352 11.00 9.62 16.28
N ALA A 353 10.61 10.54 17.17
CA ALA A 353 11.54 11.36 17.94
C ALA A 353 12.02 10.58 19.18
N MET A 354 13.33 10.48 19.38
CA MET A 354 13.95 9.71 20.47
C MET A 354 14.85 10.62 21.31
N LYS A 355 14.59 10.69 22.62
CA LYS A 355 15.40 11.51 23.54
C LYS A 355 16.72 10.88 23.90
N ASP A 356 16.74 9.56 24.07
CA ASP A 356 17.90 8.77 24.46
C ASP A 356 18.24 7.72 23.39
N GLN A 357 19.39 7.07 23.57
CA GLN A 357 19.85 6.02 22.70
C GLN A 357 19.61 4.64 23.34
N LYS A 358 18.64 3.91 22.81
CA LYS A 358 18.41 2.48 23.07
C LYS A 358 18.31 1.72 21.76
N ASP A 359 18.29 0.38 21.84
CA ASP A 359 18.00 -0.50 20.71
C ASP A 359 16.49 -0.48 20.42
N TYR A 360 15.99 0.68 20.00
CA TYR A 360 14.58 0.90 19.70
C TYR A 360 14.13 0.11 18.48
N ARG A 361 12.93 -0.44 18.59
CA ARG A 361 12.22 -1.15 17.54
C ARG A 361 10.84 -0.55 17.35
N ILE A 362 10.36 -0.54 16.10
CA ILE A 362 9.02 -0.12 15.75
C ILE A 362 8.20 -1.34 15.35
N THR A 363 6.99 -1.44 15.88
CA THR A 363 5.99 -2.39 15.38
C THR A 363 4.78 -1.62 14.87
N VAL A 364 4.37 -1.96 13.65
CA VAL A 364 3.21 -1.35 12.99
C VAL A 364 2.19 -2.42 12.66
N LEU A 365 0.98 -2.30 13.20
CA LEU A 365 -0.11 -3.25 13.03
C LEU A 365 -1.27 -2.60 12.26
N LEU A 366 -1.80 -3.32 11.28
CA LEU A 366 -3.06 -3.00 10.64
C LEU A 366 -4.20 -3.55 11.48
N LEU A 367 -5.16 -2.69 11.83
CA LEU A 367 -6.36 -3.02 12.59
C LEU A 367 -7.61 -2.82 11.71
N GLU A 368 -8.67 -3.59 11.98
CA GLU A 368 -10.01 -3.36 11.42
C GLU A 368 -11.04 -3.18 12.53
N ASP A 369 -11.89 -2.17 12.36
CA ASP A 369 -13.02 -1.84 13.22
C ASP A 369 -14.35 -2.28 12.60
N SER A 370 -15.37 -2.39 13.46
CA SER A 370 -16.76 -2.65 13.07
C SER A 370 -16.99 -3.97 12.31
N ILE A 371 -16.24 -5.02 12.65
CA ILE A 371 -16.53 -6.37 12.16
C ILE A 371 -17.73 -6.92 12.94
N ILE A 372 -18.79 -7.31 12.24
CA ILE A 372 -19.97 -7.94 12.87
C ILE A 372 -19.82 -9.45 12.80
N ALA A 373 -19.71 -10.09 13.96
CA ALA A 373 -19.57 -11.54 14.09
C ALA A 373 -20.16 -12.03 15.42
N SER A 374 -20.22 -13.36 15.60
CA SER A 374 -20.72 -13.94 16.83
C SER A 374 -19.67 -13.89 17.95
N GLN A 375 -20.13 -13.61 19.17
CA GLN A 375 -19.32 -13.61 20.38
C GLN A 375 -20.09 -14.30 21.51
N LEU A 376 -19.51 -15.36 22.08
CA LEU A 376 -20.07 -16.01 23.26
C LEU A 376 -20.00 -15.06 24.47
N ASP A 377 -21.07 -15.02 25.25
CA ASP A 377 -21.10 -14.41 26.57
C ASP A 377 -21.58 -15.41 27.63
N GLY A 378 -20.78 -15.57 28.68
CA GLY A 378 -21.08 -16.36 29.87
C GLY A 378 -21.35 -15.49 31.10
N THR A 379 -21.29 -14.17 30.95
CA THR A 379 -21.49 -13.19 32.05
C THR A 379 -22.90 -12.62 32.09
N GLY A 380 -23.66 -12.71 30.99
CA GLY A 380 -25.02 -12.21 30.88
C GLY A 380 -25.09 -10.70 30.67
N ILE A 381 -24.00 -10.08 30.19
CA ILE A 381 -23.98 -8.66 29.82
C ILE A 381 -24.51 -8.45 28.40
N LEU A 382 -24.47 -9.48 27.55
CA LEU A 382 -25.03 -9.46 26.20
C LEU A 382 -26.36 -10.22 26.16
N THR A 383 -27.31 -9.70 25.39
CA THR A 383 -28.49 -10.44 24.95
C THR A 383 -28.14 -11.42 23.83
N ASP A 384 -29.02 -12.40 23.57
CA ASP A 384 -28.82 -13.36 22.46
C ASP A 384 -28.60 -12.67 21.11
N SER A 385 -29.36 -11.60 20.83
CA SER A 385 -29.21 -10.83 19.59
C SER A 385 -27.89 -10.07 19.51
N GLU A 386 -27.35 -9.61 20.64
CA GLU A 386 -26.04 -8.93 20.72
C GLU A 386 -24.89 -9.92 20.60
N MET A 387 -25.04 -11.15 21.11
CA MET A 387 -24.07 -12.22 20.90
C MET A 387 -23.98 -12.62 19.42
N GLU A 388 -25.09 -12.65 18.69
CA GLU A 388 -25.10 -12.98 17.26
C GLU A 388 -24.55 -11.87 16.36
N ASN A 389 -24.69 -10.60 16.79
CA ASN A 389 -24.33 -9.42 16.01
C ASN A 389 -23.33 -8.53 16.77
N TYR A 390 -22.37 -9.16 17.44
CA TYR A 390 -21.40 -8.43 18.24
C TYR A 390 -20.49 -7.61 17.33
N VAL A 391 -20.24 -6.35 17.71
CA VAL A 391 -19.38 -5.44 16.97
C VAL A 391 -17.96 -5.55 17.53
N HIS A 392 -17.08 -6.15 16.74
CA HIS A 392 -15.66 -6.29 17.03
C HIS A 392 -14.89 -5.06 16.51
N GLU A 393 -14.04 -4.52 17.38
CA GLU A 393 -13.25 -3.31 17.12
C GLU A 393 -11.75 -3.61 17.34
N HIS A 394 -10.87 -2.81 16.74
CA HIS A 394 -9.42 -2.83 16.87
C HIS A 394 -8.80 -4.20 16.60
N ILE A 395 -9.35 -4.94 15.64
CA ILE A 395 -8.97 -6.33 15.37
C ILE A 395 -7.68 -6.34 14.59
N ALA A 396 -6.61 -6.93 15.15
CA ALA A 396 -5.32 -7.05 14.48
C ALA A 396 -5.43 -7.96 13.25
N ARG A 397 -4.99 -7.46 12.09
CA ARG A 397 -5.14 -8.14 10.79
C ARG A 397 -3.83 -8.53 10.14
N ALA A 398 -2.81 -7.70 10.33
CA ALA A 398 -1.47 -7.89 9.82
C ALA A 398 -0.48 -7.05 10.61
N ALA A 399 0.79 -7.45 10.56
CA ALA A 399 1.91 -6.58 10.87
C ALA A 399 2.55 -6.08 9.57
N LEU A 400 2.92 -4.80 9.54
CA LEU A 400 3.69 -4.17 8.47
C LEU A 400 5.20 -4.31 8.70
N THR A 401 5.60 -4.69 9.92
CA THR A 401 6.97 -4.93 10.38
C THR A 401 7.11 -6.38 10.85
N ASP A 402 8.32 -6.78 11.26
CA ASP A 402 8.47 -7.98 12.08
C ASP A 402 7.59 -7.89 13.34
N LEU A 403 7.12 -9.04 13.84
CA LEU A 403 6.27 -9.13 15.04
C LEU A 403 7.05 -8.75 16.31
N ASP A 404 8.37 -8.98 16.32
CA ASP A 404 9.29 -8.49 17.37
C ASP A 404 9.69 -7.00 17.15
N GLY A 405 9.25 -6.40 16.04
CA GLY A 405 9.52 -5.03 15.64
C GLY A 405 10.82 -4.87 14.83
N ASP A 406 10.77 -3.96 13.86
CA ASP A 406 11.90 -3.61 13.01
C ASP A 406 12.84 -2.65 13.74
N ILE A 407 14.15 -2.78 13.52
CA ILE A 407 15.15 -1.91 14.16
C ILE A 407 15.01 -0.48 13.60
N ILE A 408 14.87 0.51 14.50
CA ILE A 408 14.92 1.91 14.12
C ILE A 408 16.37 2.31 13.91
N SER A 409 16.78 2.45 12.65
CA SER A 409 18.13 2.85 12.27
C SER A 409 18.36 4.36 12.51
N GLY A 410 19.58 4.76 12.90
CA GLY A 410 19.92 6.17 13.16
C GLY A 410 19.77 6.61 14.63
N SER A 411 19.94 5.69 15.59
CA SER A 411 19.77 5.93 17.02
C SER A 411 20.88 6.78 17.65
N GLY A 412 20.69 8.10 17.61
CA GLY A 412 21.41 9.05 18.46
C GLY A 412 20.50 9.63 19.52
N GLU A 413 21.07 10.23 20.57
CA GLU A 413 20.30 11.07 21.49
C GLU A 413 19.72 12.27 20.72
N ARG A 414 18.46 12.60 20.99
CA ARG A 414 17.75 13.73 20.36
C ARG A 414 17.75 13.66 18.83
N THR A 415 17.31 12.51 18.31
CA THR A 415 17.19 12.25 16.87
C THR A 415 15.75 11.93 16.49
N VAL A 416 15.34 12.34 15.29
CA VAL A 416 14.11 11.88 14.65
C VAL A 416 14.47 10.88 13.56
N ALA A 417 13.88 9.70 13.60
CA ALA A 417 13.95 8.72 12.52
C ALA A 417 12.68 8.77 11.67
N HIS A 418 12.82 8.59 10.36
CA HIS A 418 11.72 8.40 9.44
C HIS A 418 11.68 6.95 8.97
N ILE A 419 10.53 6.31 9.15
CA ILE A 419 10.26 4.92 8.79
C ILE A 419 9.10 4.92 7.80
N SER A 420 9.38 4.57 6.54
CA SER A 420 8.39 4.41 5.49
C SER A 420 8.15 2.92 5.23
N LEU A 421 6.92 2.48 5.40
CA LEU A 421 6.49 1.08 5.23
C LEU A 421 5.39 0.99 4.19
N GLU A 422 5.40 -0.12 3.44
CA GLU A 422 4.35 -0.52 2.50
C GLU A 422 4.05 -1.99 2.74
N SER A 423 2.76 -2.35 2.78
CA SER A 423 2.34 -3.75 2.86
C SER A 423 1.02 -3.98 2.16
N ALA A 424 0.81 -5.20 1.67
CA ALA A 424 -0.46 -5.63 1.12
C ALA A 424 -1.53 -5.73 2.23
N ILE A 425 -2.73 -5.25 1.94
CA ILE A 425 -3.90 -5.41 2.78
C ILE A 425 -4.38 -6.86 2.64
N PRO A 426 -4.42 -7.65 3.74
CA PRO A 426 -4.83 -9.05 3.68
C PRO A 426 -6.23 -9.25 3.11
N GLN A 427 -6.44 -10.34 2.38
CA GLN A 427 -7.77 -10.71 1.87
C GLN A 427 -8.79 -11.01 2.98
N SER A 428 -8.33 -11.24 4.20
CA SER A 428 -9.21 -11.38 5.36
C SER A 428 -9.91 -10.07 5.72
N VAL A 429 -9.38 -8.91 5.32
CA VAL A 429 -10.01 -7.59 5.53
C VAL A 429 -11.37 -7.53 4.86
N ILE A 430 -12.40 -7.23 5.65
CA ILE A 430 -13.79 -7.21 5.21
C ILE A 430 -14.12 -5.85 4.58
N SER A 431 -13.71 -4.77 5.25
CA SER A 431 -13.97 -3.39 4.87
C SER A 431 -12.71 -2.53 4.99
N ARG A 432 -12.21 -2.05 3.84
CA ARG A 432 -11.10 -1.09 3.81
C ARG A 432 -11.45 0.29 4.38
N LYS A 433 -12.74 0.58 4.60
CA LYS A 433 -13.21 1.87 5.13
C LYS A 433 -13.05 2.01 6.64
N HIS A 434 -12.86 0.91 7.35
CA HIS A 434 -12.78 0.88 8.81
C HIS A 434 -11.40 0.39 9.29
N LEU A 435 -10.36 0.72 8.53
CA LEU A 435 -9.00 0.38 8.87
C LEU A 435 -8.37 1.46 9.73
N SER A 436 -7.56 1.03 10.69
CA SER A 436 -6.69 1.88 11.49
C SER A 436 -5.32 1.24 11.64
N ILE A 437 -4.33 2.04 12.03
CA ILE A 437 -2.96 1.62 12.23
C ILE A 437 -2.62 1.83 13.70
N ALA A 438 -2.06 0.81 14.35
CA ALA A 438 -1.44 0.94 15.66
C ALA A 438 0.08 0.88 15.49
N ILE A 439 0.76 1.88 16.01
CA ILE A 439 2.22 1.98 16.00
C ILE A 439 2.68 2.00 17.44
N TYR A 440 3.66 1.18 17.78
CA TYR A 440 4.33 1.29 19.07
C TYR A 440 5.84 1.11 18.92
N VAL A 441 6.56 1.80 19.80
CA VAL A 441 8.01 1.74 19.87
C VAL A 441 8.39 0.99 21.13
N SER A 442 9.23 -0.03 20.97
CA SER A 442 9.69 -0.91 22.03
C SER A 442 11.21 -0.94 22.08
N TYR A 443 11.76 -1.48 23.16
CA TYR A 443 13.19 -1.76 23.28
C TYR A 443 13.42 -3.02 24.11
N ALA A 444 14.58 -3.63 23.94
CA ALA A 444 15.01 -4.76 24.75
C ALA A 444 15.29 -4.29 26.20
N GLY A 445 14.55 -4.82 27.17
CA GLY A 445 14.71 -4.42 28.56
C GLY A 445 13.75 -5.12 29.52
N SER A 446 14.09 -5.04 30.80
CA SER A 446 13.24 -5.49 31.90
C SER A 446 12.65 -4.27 32.61
N PRO A 447 11.38 -4.30 33.05
CA PRO A 447 10.84 -3.23 33.87
C PRO A 447 11.59 -3.16 35.20
N ASP A 448 11.81 -1.95 35.72
CA ASP A 448 12.28 -1.79 37.10
C ASP A 448 11.16 -2.22 38.05
N LYS A 449 11.29 -3.44 38.58
CA LYS A 449 10.29 -4.05 39.47
C LYS A 449 10.08 -3.28 40.77
N SER A 450 10.96 -2.35 41.13
CA SER A 450 10.76 -1.49 42.29
C SER A 450 9.73 -0.38 42.05
N LEU A 451 9.45 -0.07 40.78
CA LEU A 451 8.45 0.91 40.34
C LEU A 451 7.10 0.25 40.00
N CYS A 452 7.07 -1.08 39.83
CA CYS A 452 5.86 -1.84 39.51
C CYS A 452 5.01 -2.10 40.77
N ASP A 453 4.00 -1.26 41.03
CA ASP A 453 3.29 -1.25 42.32
C ASP A 453 1.76 -1.49 42.25
N VAL A 454 1.19 -1.61 41.04
CA VAL A 454 -0.25 -1.80 40.88
C VAL A 454 -0.69 -3.16 41.44
N SER A 455 -1.48 -3.11 42.51
CA SER A 455 -1.99 -4.29 43.21
C SER A 455 -2.84 -5.19 42.31
N GLY A 456 -2.55 -6.49 42.32
CA GLY A 456 -3.29 -7.51 41.56
C GLY A 456 -2.78 -7.73 40.13
N ILE A 457 -1.71 -7.04 39.74
CA ILE A 457 -1.05 -7.19 38.44
C ILE A 457 0.08 -8.22 38.52
N THR A 458 0.22 -9.01 37.47
CA THR A 458 1.41 -9.83 37.25
C THR A 458 2.33 -9.10 36.28
N TYR A 459 3.45 -8.58 36.77
CA TYR A 459 4.48 -7.98 35.92
C TYR A 459 5.38 -9.06 35.33
N LEU A 460 5.48 -9.05 34.01
CA LEU A 460 6.26 -9.95 33.18
C LEU A 460 7.67 -9.39 32.98
N ASP A 461 8.60 -10.29 32.70
CA ASP A 461 9.99 -9.98 32.40
C ASP A 461 10.37 -10.75 31.12
N THR A 462 9.83 -10.28 30.01
CA THR A 462 9.97 -10.88 28.67
C THR A 462 11.22 -10.38 27.94
N GLY A 463 11.96 -9.45 28.54
CA GLY A 463 13.02 -8.71 27.84
C GLY A 463 12.48 -7.71 26.82
N TYR A 464 11.19 -7.40 26.87
CA TYR A 464 10.48 -6.56 25.91
C TYR A 464 9.66 -5.49 26.66
N PHE A 465 9.92 -4.21 26.36
CA PHE A 465 9.25 -3.07 26.98
C PHE A 465 8.74 -2.10 25.90
N ILE A 466 7.47 -1.71 25.95
CA ILE A 466 6.89 -0.72 25.03
C ILE A 466 7.03 0.68 25.64
N ASP A 467 7.80 1.56 25.00
CA ASP A 467 8.09 2.93 25.47
C ASP A 467 6.95 3.92 25.17
N ASN A 468 6.36 3.85 23.98
CA ASN A 468 5.20 4.66 23.60
C ASN A 468 4.42 4.03 22.45
N ALA A 469 3.23 4.57 22.21
CA ALA A 469 2.36 4.15 21.12
C ALA A 469 1.47 5.27 20.59
N VAL A 470 0.99 5.10 19.36
CA VAL A 470 -0.04 5.91 18.74
C VAL A 470 -0.98 5.02 17.92
N ALA A 471 -2.19 5.51 17.70
CA ALA A 471 -3.10 4.97 16.70
C ALA A 471 -3.57 6.10 15.78
N LEU A 472 -3.81 5.76 14.52
CA LEU A 472 -4.34 6.66 13.50
C LEU A 472 -5.31 5.89 12.59
N PRO A 473 -6.38 6.53 12.10
CA PRO A 473 -7.20 5.93 11.05
C PRO A 473 -6.38 5.78 9.77
N ALA A 474 -6.70 4.78 8.96
CA ALA A 474 -6.14 4.70 7.60
C ALA A 474 -6.57 5.92 6.77
N ASN A 475 -5.69 6.41 5.90
CA ASN A 475 -5.85 7.72 5.23
C ASN A 475 -5.90 8.90 6.22
N GLY A 476 -5.22 8.76 7.36
CA GLY A 476 -5.16 9.75 8.42
C GLY A 476 -3.75 9.99 8.92
N SER A 477 -3.65 10.83 9.95
CA SER A 477 -2.39 11.21 10.57
C SER A 477 -2.51 11.36 12.08
N THR A 478 -1.36 11.44 12.75
CA THR A 478 -1.21 11.82 14.15
C THR A 478 -0.04 12.78 14.29
N GLU A 479 -0.08 13.64 15.31
CA GLU A 479 0.94 14.65 15.60
C GLU A 479 1.77 14.24 16.81
N TYR A 480 2.95 14.84 16.94
CA TYR A 480 3.70 14.78 18.19
C TYR A 480 2.90 15.41 19.33
N LEU A 481 2.77 14.68 20.45
CA LEU A 481 2.05 15.17 21.63
C LEU A 481 2.96 15.28 22.85
N PHE A 482 2.62 16.23 23.71
CA PHE A 482 3.35 16.56 24.94
C PHE A 482 2.39 16.60 26.14
N GLU A 483 2.90 16.37 27.35
CA GLU A 483 2.12 16.41 28.61
C GLU A 483 1.66 17.82 29.02
#